data_AF-A0A9E2RYE6-F1
#
_entry.id   AF-A0A9E2RYE6-F1
#
_cell.length_a   1.000
_cell.length_b   1.000
_cell.length_c   1.000
_cell.angle_alpha   90.00
_cell.angle_beta   90.00
_cell.angle_gamma   90.00
#
_symmetry.space_group_name_H-M   'P 1'
#
loop_
_entity.id
_entity.type
_entity.pdbx_description
1 polymer ?
#
loop_
_entity_poly.entity_id
_entity_poly.type
_entity_poly.pdbx_seq_one_letter_code
_entity_poly.pdbx_strand_id
1 'polypeptide(L)'
;MTRRILATSGGFVAGPVQRSVRLGDMLLEALTLTGATRPRVCLVLTASGDDVNYYAALYEAFNAAGCDVTDLRLFPQPSGPAEERLVGSDLVWVGGGSVANLLALWALHGVGDAMRAAWESGTILAGVSAGSLCWHTGGTTDSYGPELRPVTNGLGLLDFANG
;
A
#
# COMPACT_ATOMS: atom_id res chain seq x y z
N MET A 1 0.39 20.28 -6.51
CA MET A 1 0.84 18.94 -6.96
C MET A 1 -0.37 18.11 -7.34
N THR A 2 -0.25 17.20 -8.29
CA THR A 2 -1.37 16.32 -8.70
C THR A 2 -1.48 15.15 -7.73
N ARG A 3 -2.64 15.03 -7.09
CA ARG A 3 -3.02 13.90 -6.23
C ARG A 3 -3.28 12.66 -7.07
N ARG A 4 -2.63 11.53 -6.74
CA ARG A 4 -2.74 10.28 -7.52
C ARG A 4 -2.93 9.08 -6.60
N ILE A 5 -3.81 8.17 -7.02
CA ILE A 5 -4.01 6.88 -6.37
C ILE A 5 -4.00 5.77 -7.43
N LEU A 6 -3.21 4.71 -7.21
CA LEU A 6 -3.23 3.48 -8.00
C LEU A 6 -3.91 2.37 -7.18
N ALA A 7 -5.20 2.15 -7.43
CA ALA A 7 -5.99 1.09 -6.83
C ALA A 7 -6.11 -0.08 -7.82
N THR A 8 -5.58 -1.26 -7.49
CA THR A 8 -5.39 -2.36 -8.45
C THR A 8 -5.60 -3.76 -7.85
N SER A 9 -5.80 -4.76 -8.71
CA SER A 9 -5.83 -6.20 -8.36
C SER A 9 -4.54 -6.94 -8.76
N GLY A 10 -3.53 -6.21 -9.24
CA GLY A 10 -2.21 -6.72 -9.59
C GLY A 10 -1.15 -5.65 -9.43
N GLY A 11 0.12 -6.03 -9.52
CA GLY A 11 1.23 -5.08 -9.37
C GLY A 11 2.59 -5.72 -9.60
N PHE A 12 2.69 -7.03 -9.39
CA PHE A 12 3.90 -7.81 -9.57
C PHE A 12 3.69 -8.89 -10.61
N VAL A 13 4.77 -9.29 -11.27
CA VAL A 13 4.83 -10.42 -12.20
C VAL A 13 5.99 -11.33 -11.83
N ALA A 14 6.03 -12.54 -12.40
CA ALA A 14 7.10 -13.51 -12.11
C ALA A 14 8.49 -12.92 -12.46
N GLY A 15 9.44 -13.09 -11.53
CA GLY A 15 10.83 -12.73 -11.71
C GLY A 15 11.64 -13.81 -12.45
N PRO A 16 12.93 -13.56 -12.70
CA PRO A 16 13.78 -14.43 -13.52
C PRO A 16 14.18 -15.75 -12.83
N VAL A 17 14.02 -15.87 -11.52
CA VAL A 17 14.36 -17.07 -10.74
C VAL A 17 13.16 -17.57 -9.94
N GLN A 18 13.20 -18.83 -9.51
CA GLN A 18 12.11 -19.44 -8.74
C GLN A 18 11.79 -18.63 -7.48
N ARG A 19 10.49 -18.38 -7.25
CA ARG A 19 9.95 -17.63 -6.11
C ARG A 19 10.39 -16.16 -6.03
N SER A 20 10.91 -15.58 -7.13
CA SER A 20 11.14 -14.13 -7.25
C SER A 20 9.98 -13.43 -7.96
N VAL A 21 9.81 -12.14 -7.67
CA VAL A 21 8.83 -11.26 -8.32
C VAL A 21 9.53 -10.00 -8.82
N ARG A 22 8.97 -9.38 -9.86
CA ARG A 22 9.38 -8.06 -10.37
C ARG A 22 8.16 -7.16 -10.49
N LEU A 23 8.39 -5.85 -10.56
CA LEU A 23 7.32 -4.89 -10.76
C LEU A 23 6.68 -5.10 -12.14
N GLY A 24 5.34 -5.07 -12.18
CA GLY A 24 4.57 -5.02 -13.41
C GLY A 24 4.42 -3.58 -13.93
N ASP A 25 3.93 -3.45 -15.16
CA ASP A 25 3.93 -2.19 -15.90
C ASP A 25 3.17 -1.06 -15.19
N MET A 26 2.07 -1.37 -14.49
CA MET A 26 1.32 -0.36 -13.72
C MET A 26 2.16 0.25 -12.58
N LEU A 27 2.98 -0.56 -11.90
CA LEU A 27 3.89 -0.06 -10.87
C LEU A 27 5.06 0.72 -11.47
N LEU A 28 5.61 0.26 -12.59
CA LEU A 28 6.67 0.98 -13.30
C LEU A 28 6.20 2.36 -13.80
N GLU A 29 4.96 2.44 -14.30
CA GLU A 29 4.33 3.71 -14.67
C GLU A 29 4.14 4.61 -13.45
N ALA A 30 3.62 4.08 -12.33
CA ALA A 30 3.48 4.84 -11.09
C ALA A 30 4.82 5.39 -10.60
N LEU A 31 5.90 4.61 -10.67
CA LEU A 31 7.26 5.07 -10.36
C LEU A 31 7.71 6.19 -11.31
N THR A 32 7.44 6.08 -12.61
CA THR A 32 7.75 7.13 -13.59
C THR A 32 7.03 8.44 -13.25
N LEU A 33 5.77 8.36 -12.81
CA LEU A 33 4.96 9.52 -12.41
C LEU A 33 5.45 10.23 -11.14
N THR A 34 6.34 9.61 -10.36
CA THR A 34 7.02 10.29 -9.23
C THR A 34 7.98 11.38 -9.72
N GLY A 35 8.56 11.21 -10.91
CA GLY A 35 9.62 12.08 -11.43
C GLY A 35 10.98 11.93 -10.73
N ALA A 36 11.12 11.01 -9.77
CA ALA A 36 12.36 10.78 -9.04
C ALA A 36 13.26 9.77 -9.79
N THR A 37 14.58 10.01 -9.78
CA THR A 37 15.57 9.08 -10.36
C THR A 37 15.70 7.80 -9.53
N ARG A 38 15.55 7.92 -8.20
CA ARG A 38 15.53 6.81 -7.24
C ARG A 38 14.34 7.01 -6.30
N PRO A 39 13.12 6.62 -6.69
CA PRO A 39 11.94 6.88 -5.89
C PRO A 39 12.04 6.23 -4.51
N ARG A 40 11.68 6.98 -3.47
CA ARG A 40 11.52 6.45 -2.12
C ARG A 40 10.16 5.79 -1.98
N VAL A 41 10.17 4.48 -1.77
CA VAL A 41 8.96 3.66 -1.68
C VAL A 41 8.75 3.20 -0.24
N CYS A 42 7.59 3.48 0.35
CA CYS A 42 7.21 2.95 1.66
C CYS A 42 6.24 1.77 1.50
N LEU A 43 6.66 0.60 1.97
CA LEU A 43 5.84 -0.60 2.02
C LEU A 43 4.99 -0.61 3.29
N VAL A 44 3.69 -0.82 3.15
CA VAL A 44 2.73 -0.95 4.25
C VAL A 44 2.00 -2.27 4.11
N LEU A 45 2.39 -3.26 4.91
CA LEU A 45 1.95 -4.65 4.77
C LEU A 45 1.06 -5.08 5.94
N THR A 46 0.41 -4.12 6.59
CA THR A 46 -0.47 -4.33 7.75
C THR A 46 -1.59 -5.32 7.45
N ALA A 47 -2.12 -5.32 6.22
CA ALA A 47 -3.19 -6.22 5.78
C ALA A 47 -2.84 -7.71 5.93
N SER A 48 -1.55 -8.04 5.80
CA SER A 48 -1.01 -9.39 5.96
C SER A 48 -0.28 -9.59 7.29
N GLY A 49 -0.49 -8.70 8.27
CA GLY A 49 0.19 -8.77 9.57
C GLY A 49 1.69 -8.47 9.49
N ASP A 50 2.12 -7.63 8.54
CA ASP A 50 3.53 -7.33 8.27
C ASP A 50 4.38 -8.58 7.99
N ASP A 51 3.81 -9.52 7.23
CA ASP A 51 4.48 -10.77 6.83
C ASP A 51 5.89 -10.52 6.25
N VAL A 52 6.89 -11.14 6.88
CA VAL A 52 8.31 -10.91 6.59
C VAL A 52 8.72 -11.47 5.22
N ASN A 53 8.06 -12.52 4.72
CA ASN A 53 8.36 -13.07 3.40
C ASN A 53 7.77 -12.17 2.32
N TYR A 54 6.57 -11.66 2.54
CA TYR A 54 5.94 -10.70 1.64
C TYR A 54 6.74 -9.39 1.57
N TYR A 55 7.21 -8.90 2.73
CA TYR A 55 8.15 -7.78 2.78
C TYR A 55 9.43 -8.06 1.99
N ALA A 56 10.10 -9.20 2.23
CA ALA A 56 11.36 -9.52 1.56
C ALA A 56 11.21 -9.58 0.04
N ALA A 57 10.14 -10.21 -0.46
CA ALA A 57 9.87 -10.32 -1.90
C ALA A 57 9.62 -8.94 -2.55
N LEU A 58 8.87 -8.06 -1.87
CA LEU A 58 8.58 -6.71 -2.36
C LEU A 58 9.81 -5.80 -2.27
N TYR A 59 10.56 -5.89 -1.17
CA TYR A 59 11.81 -5.18 -0.99
C TYR A 59 12.79 -5.52 -2.13
N GLU A 60 12.97 -6.80 -2.44
CA GLU A 60 13.82 -7.24 -3.56
C GLU A 60 13.34 -6.66 -4.89
N ALA A 61 12.04 -6.74 -5.18
CA ALA A 61 11.48 -6.26 -6.44
C ALA A 61 11.62 -4.74 -6.64
N PHE A 62 11.34 -3.94 -5.60
CA PHE A 62 11.49 -2.49 -5.67
C PHE A 62 12.96 -2.05 -5.69
N ASN A 63 13.82 -2.73 -4.93
CA ASN A 63 15.26 -2.45 -4.94
C ASN A 63 15.87 -2.75 -6.33
N ALA A 64 15.51 -3.88 -6.94
CA ALA A 64 15.90 -4.23 -8.31
C ALA A 64 15.41 -3.21 -9.37
N ALA A 65 14.30 -2.52 -9.09
CA ALA A 65 13.79 -1.42 -9.92
C ALA A 65 14.46 -0.06 -9.63
N GLY A 66 15.47 -0.01 -8.76
CA GLY A 66 16.24 1.21 -8.45
C GLY A 66 15.61 2.11 -7.38
N CYS A 67 14.64 1.62 -6.61
CA CYS A 67 13.97 2.39 -5.56
C CYS A 67 14.73 2.34 -4.23
N ASP A 68 14.58 3.39 -3.42
CA ASP A 68 14.97 3.40 -2.00
C ASP A 68 13.78 2.91 -1.16
N VAL A 69 13.89 1.70 -0.63
CA VAL A 69 12.77 1.02 0.04
C VAL A 69 12.78 1.29 1.54
N THR A 70 11.62 1.64 2.08
CA THR A 70 11.33 1.77 3.51
C THR A 70 10.02 1.05 3.84
N ASP A 71 9.68 0.94 5.12
CA ASP A 71 8.46 0.29 5.59
C ASP A 71 7.77 1.07 6.70
N LEU A 72 6.45 0.93 6.80
CA LEU A 72 5.68 1.20 8.01
C LEU A 72 5.08 -0.12 8.49
N ARG A 73 5.63 -0.65 9.57
CA ARG A 73 5.11 -1.84 10.27
C ARG A 73 4.33 -1.40 11.50
N LEU A 74 3.30 -2.16 11.85
CA LEU A 74 2.55 -2.07 13.10
C LEU A 74 2.69 -3.32 13.96
N PHE A 75 3.25 -4.41 13.42
CA PHE A 75 3.49 -5.67 14.14
C PHE A 75 4.98 -5.93 14.41
N PRO A 76 5.33 -6.47 15.62
CA PRO A 76 4.47 -6.51 16.80
C PRO A 76 4.25 -5.11 17.43
N GLN A 77 4.93 -4.09 16.91
CA GLN A 77 4.82 -2.70 17.31
C GLN A 77 5.14 -1.76 16.14
N PRO A 78 4.74 -0.47 16.20
CA PRO A 78 5.07 0.50 15.18
C PRO A 78 6.58 0.63 14.89
N SER A 79 6.97 0.64 13.62
CA SER A 79 8.38 0.86 13.21
C SER A 79 8.83 2.32 13.31
N GLY A 80 7.91 3.25 13.58
CA GLY A 80 8.16 4.68 13.79
C GLY A 80 6.91 5.51 13.57
N PRO A 81 7.02 6.86 13.60
CA PRO A 81 5.90 7.75 13.31
C PRO A 81 5.38 7.55 11.88
N ALA A 82 4.07 7.36 11.73
CA ALA A 82 3.47 7.10 10.42
C ALA A 82 3.60 8.28 9.46
N GLU A 83 3.35 9.50 9.94
CA GLU A 83 3.40 10.71 9.11
C GLU A 83 4.78 10.94 8.51
N GLU A 84 5.85 10.83 9.30
CA GLU A 84 7.23 10.99 8.83
C GLU A 84 7.57 9.99 7.70
N ARG A 85 7.18 8.73 7.87
CA ARG A 85 7.49 7.67 6.90
C ARG A 85 6.68 7.83 5.61
N LEU A 86 5.40 8.23 5.73
CA LEU A 86 4.49 8.30 4.59
C LEU A 86 4.68 9.60 3.78
N VAL A 87 4.75 10.75 4.44
CA VAL A 87 4.97 12.06 3.78
C VAL A 87 6.36 12.14 3.14
N GLY A 88 7.36 11.47 3.74
CA GLY A 88 8.72 11.41 3.19
C GLY A 88 8.90 10.48 2.00
N SER A 89 7.82 9.89 1.46
CA SER A 89 7.88 8.91 0.36
C SER A 89 7.35 9.50 -0.95
N ASP A 90 7.93 9.05 -2.06
CA ASP A 90 7.43 9.37 -3.41
C ASP A 90 6.22 8.48 -3.77
N LEU A 91 6.25 7.23 -3.30
CA LEU A 91 5.18 6.26 -3.47
C LEU A 91 4.99 5.43 -2.19
N VAL A 92 3.74 5.21 -1.81
CA VAL A 92 3.35 4.27 -0.75
C VAL A 92 2.69 3.07 -1.40
N TRP A 93 3.14 1.86 -1.07
CA TRP A 93 2.53 0.62 -1.55
C TRP A 93 1.89 -0.16 -0.39
N VAL A 94 0.57 -0.33 -0.46
CA VAL A 94 -0.20 -1.12 0.51
C VAL A 94 -0.46 -2.53 -0.04
N GLY A 95 0.02 -3.52 0.69
CA GLY A 95 -0.14 -4.94 0.35
C GLY A 95 -1.57 -5.46 0.50
N GLY A 96 -1.83 -6.63 -0.09
CA GLY A 96 -3.08 -7.37 0.09
C GLY A 96 -3.18 -8.09 1.44
N GLY A 97 -4.37 -8.58 1.77
CA GLY A 97 -4.67 -9.28 3.03
C GLY A 97 -6.07 -8.94 3.53
N SER A 98 -6.23 -8.75 4.85
CA SER A 98 -7.51 -8.34 5.44
C SER A 98 -7.61 -6.81 5.51
N VAL A 99 -8.55 -6.24 4.76
CA VAL A 99 -8.86 -4.80 4.84
C VAL A 99 -9.54 -4.43 6.14
N ALA A 100 -10.32 -5.35 6.72
CA ALA A 100 -10.91 -5.13 8.04
C ALA A 100 -9.81 -4.96 9.11
N ASN A 101 -8.80 -5.83 9.09
CA ASN A 101 -7.71 -5.79 10.06
C ASN A 101 -6.82 -4.55 9.87
N LEU A 102 -6.46 -4.21 8.63
CA LEU A 102 -5.63 -3.02 8.40
C LEU A 102 -6.37 -1.74 8.82
N LEU A 103 -7.65 -1.59 8.47
CA LEU A 103 -8.42 -0.39 8.83
C LEU A 103 -8.62 -0.26 10.33
N ALA A 104 -8.83 -1.38 11.05
CA ALA A 104 -8.92 -1.38 12.50
C ALA A 104 -7.63 -0.89 13.16
N LEU A 105 -6.47 -1.36 12.69
CA LEU A 105 -5.17 -0.93 13.21
C LEU A 105 -4.84 0.49 12.81
N TRP A 106 -5.18 0.90 11.58
CA TRP A 106 -4.93 2.26 11.12
C TRP A 106 -5.74 3.29 11.88
N ALA A 107 -6.99 2.96 12.23
CA ALA A 107 -7.80 3.79 13.12
C ALA A 107 -7.17 3.93 14.51
N LEU A 108 -6.62 2.83 15.06
CA LEU A 108 -5.94 2.84 16.37
C LEU A 108 -4.66 3.67 16.37
N HIS A 109 -3.89 3.60 15.28
CA HIS A 109 -2.54 4.18 15.18
C HIS A 109 -2.49 5.52 14.42
N GLY A 110 -3.64 6.08 14.01
CA GLY A 110 -3.69 7.35 13.28
C GLY A 110 -3.08 7.29 11.87
N VAL A 111 -2.98 6.11 11.26
CA VAL A 111 -2.35 5.95 9.93
C VAL A 111 -3.20 6.59 8.83
N GLY A 112 -4.53 6.62 8.99
CA GLY A 112 -5.42 7.24 8.01
C GLY A 112 -5.14 8.74 7.78
N ASP A 113 -4.86 9.48 8.85
CA ASP A 113 -4.54 10.90 8.76
C ASP A 113 -3.16 11.12 8.11
N ALA A 114 -2.18 10.28 8.48
CA ALA A 114 -0.86 10.30 7.86
C ALA A 114 -0.90 9.95 6.35
N MET A 115 -1.76 9.02 5.93
CA MET A 115 -1.99 8.71 4.51
C MET A 115 -2.59 9.90 3.76
N ARG A 116 -3.56 10.61 4.36
CA ARG A 116 -4.14 11.82 3.77
C ARG A 116 -3.10 12.93 3.62
N ALA A 117 -2.29 13.16 4.65
CA ALA A 117 -1.20 14.13 4.60
C ALA A 117 -0.20 13.82 3.48
N ALA A 118 0.21 12.55 3.36
CA ALA A 118 1.11 12.11 2.29
C ALA A 118 0.50 12.33 0.89
N TRP A 119 -0.78 11.97 0.72
CA TRP A 119 -1.48 12.17 -0.54
C TRP A 119 -1.57 13.66 -0.92
N GLU A 120 -1.88 14.51 0.05
CA GLU A 120 -1.96 15.97 -0.13
C GLU A 120 -0.60 16.60 -0.42
N SER A 121 0.50 16.03 0.10
CA SER A 121 1.87 16.43 -0.22
C SER A 121 2.38 15.90 -1.57
N GLY A 122 1.58 15.11 -2.29
CA GLY A 122 1.89 14.63 -3.64
C GLY A 122 2.46 13.22 -3.71
N THR A 123 2.57 12.51 -2.58
CA THR A 123 2.91 11.09 -2.57
C THR A 123 1.87 10.29 -3.34
N ILE A 124 2.33 9.40 -4.22
CA ILE A 124 1.45 8.47 -4.92
C ILE A 124 1.03 7.38 -3.94
N LEU A 125 -0.27 7.27 -3.64
CA LEU A 125 -0.79 6.13 -2.88
C LEU A 125 -1.11 4.99 -3.84
N ALA A 126 -0.59 3.80 -3.57
CA ALA A 126 -0.82 2.63 -4.41
C ALA A 126 -1.14 1.42 -3.53
N GLY A 127 -1.95 0.49 -4.04
CA GLY A 127 -2.22 -0.73 -3.29
C GLY A 127 -2.96 -1.80 -4.09
N VAL A 128 -2.79 -3.04 -3.64
CA VAL A 128 -3.40 -4.22 -4.25
C VAL A 128 -4.44 -4.85 -3.33
N SER A 129 -5.55 -5.32 -3.89
CA SER A 129 -6.58 -6.06 -3.13
C SER A 129 -7.06 -5.23 -1.92
N ALA A 130 -6.83 -5.66 -0.67
CA ALA A 130 -7.12 -4.87 0.53
C ALA A 130 -6.51 -3.46 0.49
N GLY A 131 -5.28 -3.33 -0.01
CA GLY A 131 -4.62 -2.04 -0.19
C GLY A 131 -5.27 -1.18 -1.28
N SER A 132 -5.91 -1.77 -2.28
CA SER A 132 -6.72 -1.03 -3.27
C SER A 132 -8.02 -0.52 -2.66
N LEU A 133 -8.70 -1.39 -1.89
CA LEU A 133 -9.98 -1.09 -1.26
C LEU A 133 -9.84 0.02 -0.22
N CYS A 134 -8.76 0.05 0.58
CA CYS A 134 -8.64 0.96 1.72
C CYS A 134 -8.75 2.46 1.38
N TRP A 135 -8.50 2.86 0.13
CA TRP A 135 -8.61 4.25 -0.33
C TRP A 135 -10.05 4.75 -0.51
N HIS A 136 -10.99 3.83 -0.65
CA HIS A 136 -12.38 4.07 -1.00
C HIS A 136 -13.22 4.35 0.25
N THR A 137 -14.49 4.72 0.10
CA THR A 137 -15.43 4.81 1.24
C THR A 137 -15.70 3.43 1.85
N GLY A 138 -15.61 2.40 1.02
CA GLY A 138 -15.83 1.02 1.40
C GLY A 138 -15.76 0.08 0.21
N GLY A 139 -16.20 -1.16 0.40
CA GLY A 139 -16.17 -2.17 -0.64
C GLY A 139 -16.57 -3.55 -0.16
N THR A 140 -16.63 -4.50 -1.08
CA THR A 140 -16.95 -5.90 -0.78
C THR A 140 -15.67 -6.66 -0.45
N THR A 141 -15.65 -7.45 0.62
CA THR A 141 -14.45 -8.19 1.06
C THR A 141 -14.77 -9.54 1.72
N ASP A 142 -13.83 -10.46 1.61
CA ASP A 142 -13.74 -11.75 2.32
C ASP A 142 -12.98 -11.66 3.65
N SER A 143 -12.63 -10.45 4.12
CA SER A 143 -11.89 -10.22 5.38
C SER A 143 -12.58 -10.83 6.61
N TYR A 144 -13.87 -11.14 6.52
CA TYR A 144 -14.69 -11.67 7.60
C TYR A 144 -15.00 -13.18 7.46
N GLY A 145 -14.46 -13.84 6.42
CA GLY A 145 -14.76 -15.23 6.09
C GLY A 145 -15.05 -15.43 4.60
N PRO A 146 -15.39 -16.66 4.17
CA PRO A 146 -15.60 -17.00 2.76
C PRO A 146 -16.82 -16.32 2.13
N GLU A 147 -17.79 -15.88 2.95
CA GLU A 147 -18.92 -15.10 2.50
C GLU A 147 -18.56 -13.62 2.44
N LEU A 148 -18.71 -13.03 1.26
CA LEU A 148 -18.43 -11.63 1.03
C LEU A 148 -19.33 -10.73 1.86
N ARG A 149 -18.73 -9.74 2.52
CA ARG A 149 -19.42 -8.73 3.32
C ARG A 149 -18.90 -7.33 3.00
N PRO A 150 -19.73 -6.29 3.15
CA PRO A 150 -19.27 -4.93 2.99
C PRO A 150 -18.38 -4.50 4.15
N VAL A 151 -17.33 -3.76 3.83
CA VAL A 151 -16.62 -2.86 4.76
C VAL A 151 -16.97 -1.42 4.37
N THR A 152 -17.29 -0.57 5.34
CA THR A 152 -17.87 0.77 5.10
C THR A 152 -17.08 1.90 5.76
N ASN A 153 -15.88 1.60 6.25
CA ASN A 153 -15.00 2.51 6.97
C ASN A 153 -13.62 2.60 6.31
N GLY A 154 -13.58 2.57 4.98
CA GLY A 154 -12.36 2.90 4.26
C GLY A 154 -11.96 4.37 4.47
N LEU A 155 -10.78 4.76 3.99
CA LEU A 155 -10.25 6.10 4.22
C LEU A 155 -11.04 7.22 3.52
N GLY A 156 -11.88 6.87 2.54
CA GLY A 156 -12.74 7.83 1.84
C GLY A 156 -11.98 8.89 1.06
N LEU A 157 -10.75 8.59 0.60
CA LEU A 157 -10.00 9.48 -0.30
C LEU A 157 -10.61 9.48 -1.70
N LEU A 158 -11.26 8.37 -2.07
CA LEU A 158 -12.08 8.21 -3.26
C LEU A 158 -13.54 8.02 -2.82
N ASP A 159 -14.44 8.87 -3.33
CA ASP A 159 -15.88 8.87 -2.99
C ASP A 159 -16.68 7.81 -3.76
N PHE A 160 -16.09 6.62 -3.88
CA PHE A 160 -16.66 5.47 -4.58
C PHE A 160 -16.43 4.22 -3.75
N ALA A 161 -17.25 3.18 -3.97
CA ALA A 161 -16.99 1.86 -3.41
C ALA A 161 -16.01 1.08 -4.32
N ASN A 162 -15.27 0.14 -3.73
CA ASN A 162 -14.41 -0.80 -4.44
C ASN A 162 -15.06 -2.20 -4.43
N GLY A 163 -15.55 -2.67 -5.57
CA GLY A 163 -16.24 -3.96 -5.69
C GLY A 163 -16.89 -4.15 -7.04
#